data_AF-A0AAV5TCJ4-F1
#
_entry.id   AF-A0AAV5TCJ4-F1
#
_cell.length_a   1.000
_cell.length_b   1.000
_cell.length_c   1.000
_cell.angle_alpha   90.00
_cell.angle_beta   90.00
_cell.angle_gamma   90.00
#
_symmetry.space_group_name_H-M   'P 1'
#
loop_
_entity.id
_entity.type
_entity.pdbx_description
1 polymer ?
#
loop_
_entity_poly.entity_id
_entity_poly.type
_entity_poly.pdbx_seq_one_letter_code
_entity_poly.pdbx_strand_id
1 'polypeptide(L)'
;EFLDRSNKGDRRYFKRVKPTDYEFLALLGLALWNDEISNLNETLLQISMRNRAMIVREVHSYYSQQGILGYAGRIGQIYCVLVYYQNNGLEIAEDFQMFLLQGVFKEQFDLKCEPECAI
;
A
#
# COMPACT_ATOMS: atom_id res chain seq x y z
N GLU A 1 9.41 -20.95 -10.43
CA GLU A 1 10.60 -20.23 -9.92
C GLU A 1 10.47 -18.70 -9.90
N PHE A 2 9.68 -18.06 -10.80
CA PHE A 2 9.52 -16.59 -10.80
C PHE A 2 8.76 -16.00 -9.60
N LEU A 3 7.68 -16.66 -9.14
CA LEU A 3 6.85 -16.18 -8.00
C LEU A 3 7.53 -16.29 -6.62
N ASP A 4 8.72 -16.91 -6.51
CA ASP A 4 9.39 -17.17 -5.22
C ASP A 4 10.26 -16.00 -4.74
N ARG A 5 10.54 -15.01 -5.61
CA ARG A 5 11.40 -13.87 -5.24
C ARG A 5 10.70 -12.82 -4.37
N SER A 6 9.42 -12.53 -4.63
CA SER A 6 8.64 -11.51 -3.91
C SER A 6 8.17 -12.01 -2.52
N ASN A 7 7.65 -13.23 -2.44
CA ASN A 7 6.89 -13.71 -1.27
C ASN A 7 7.72 -13.94 0.02
N LYS A 8 9.04 -14.15 -0.12
CA LYS A 8 9.92 -14.39 1.04
C LYS A 8 10.32 -13.09 1.75
N GLY A 9 10.47 -11.98 1.04
CA GLY A 9 10.83 -10.67 1.62
C GLY A 9 9.69 -10.09 2.46
N ASP A 10 8.49 -10.07 1.87
CA ASP A 10 7.30 -9.40 2.42
C ASP A 10 6.92 -9.90 3.81
N ARG A 11 6.75 -11.21 3.90
CA ARG A 11 6.36 -11.86 5.16
C ARG A 11 7.43 -11.72 6.22
N ARG A 12 8.72 -11.67 5.85
CA ARG A 12 9.82 -11.56 6.82
C ARG A 12 9.92 -10.17 7.41
N TYR A 13 9.77 -9.12 6.58
CA TYR A 13 9.88 -7.75 7.05
C TYR A 13 8.67 -7.37 7.94
N PHE A 14 7.45 -7.71 7.50
CA PHE A 14 6.24 -7.49 8.30
C PHE A 14 6.26 -8.28 9.61
N LYS A 15 6.68 -9.56 9.58
CA LYS A 15 6.83 -10.37 10.81
C LYS A 15 7.89 -9.82 11.77
N ARG A 16 8.94 -9.18 11.24
CA ARG A 16 10.00 -8.58 12.07
C ARG A 16 9.52 -7.30 12.76
N VAL A 17 8.83 -6.43 12.03
CA VAL A 17 8.31 -5.17 12.59
C VAL A 17 7.12 -5.42 13.50
N LYS A 18 6.29 -6.42 13.18
CA LYS A 18 5.11 -6.86 13.94
C LYS A 18 4.27 -5.65 14.40
N PRO A 19 3.67 -4.91 13.46
CA PRO A 19 2.84 -3.78 13.80
C PRO A 19 1.65 -4.22 14.67
N THR A 20 1.27 -3.38 15.62
CA THR A 20 0.00 -3.52 16.36
C THR A 20 -1.19 -3.27 15.43
N ASP A 21 -2.39 -3.63 15.83
CA ASP A 21 -3.59 -3.39 15.03
C ASP A 21 -3.77 -1.89 14.69
N TYR A 22 -3.44 -1.01 15.64
CA TYR A 22 -3.49 0.44 15.45
C TYR A 22 -2.45 0.94 14.43
N GLU A 23 -1.21 0.44 14.56
CA GLU A 23 -0.13 0.75 13.60
C GLU A 23 -0.43 0.19 12.21
N PHE A 24 -1.05 -0.99 12.12
CA PHE A 24 -1.48 -1.59 10.87
C PHE A 24 -2.60 -0.80 10.21
N LEU A 25 -3.58 -0.32 10.97
CA LEU A 25 -4.63 0.54 10.44
C LEU A 25 -4.06 1.87 9.94
N ALA A 26 -3.10 2.44 10.67
CA ALA A 26 -2.39 3.64 10.23
C ALA A 26 -1.60 3.39 8.92
N LEU A 27 -0.94 2.23 8.79
CA LEU A 27 -0.27 1.82 7.55
C LEU A 27 -1.24 1.76 6.37
N LEU A 28 -2.40 1.14 6.55
CA LEU A 28 -3.43 1.07 5.50
C LEU A 28 -3.91 2.46 5.09
N GLY A 29 -4.18 3.34 6.06
CA GLY A 29 -4.58 4.72 5.78
C GLY A 29 -3.49 5.49 5.03
N LEU A 30 -2.22 5.34 5.42
CA LEU A 30 -1.09 5.99 4.76
C LEU A 30 -0.83 5.43 3.35
N ALA A 31 -1.05 4.14 3.13
CA ALA A 31 -0.96 3.52 1.81
C ALA A 31 -2.10 3.96 0.88
N LEU A 32 -3.31 4.13 1.42
CA LEU A 32 -4.47 4.60 0.67
C LEU A 32 -4.31 6.06 0.23
N TRP A 33 -3.97 6.93 1.19
CA TRP A 33 -3.67 8.33 0.91
C TRP A 33 -2.22 8.46 0.47
N ASN A 34 -1.88 7.88 -0.69
CA ASN A 34 -0.57 8.06 -1.30
C ASN A 34 -0.55 9.38 -2.08
N ASP A 35 0.43 10.23 -1.83
CA ASP A 35 0.66 11.51 -2.51
C ASP A 35 1.62 11.36 -3.70
N GLU A 36 2.26 10.21 -3.87
CA GLU A 36 3.20 9.93 -4.98
C GLU A 36 2.51 9.54 -6.30
N ILE A 37 1.18 9.55 -6.35
CA ILE A 37 0.45 9.29 -7.60
C ILE A 37 0.60 10.51 -8.50
N SER A 38 1.48 10.39 -9.49
CA SER A 38 1.98 11.42 -10.42
C SER A 38 0.92 12.16 -11.26
N ASN A 39 -0.37 11.84 -11.11
CA ASN A 39 -1.48 12.38 -11.90
C ASN A 39 -2.62 12.98 -11.06
N LEU A 40 -2.43 13.20 -9.74
CA LEU A 40 -3.48 13.77 -8.92
C LEU A 40 -3.69 15.27 -9.21
N ASN A 41 -4.95 15.66 -9.43
CA ASN A 41 -5.38 17.05 -9.39
C ASN A 41 -4.96 17.69 -8.04
N GLU A 42 -4.54 18.95 -8.05
CA GLU A 42 -4.04 19.68 -6.88
C GLU A 42 -5.00 19.59 -5.68
N THR A 43 -6.31 19.66 -5.91
CA THR A 43 -7.32 19.49 -4.86
C THR A 43 -7.23 18.13 -4.18
N LEU A 44 -7.03 17.05 -4.94
CA LEU A 44 -6.91 15.70 -4.39
C LEU A 44 -5.58 15.50 -3.67
N LEU A 45 -4.50 16.12 -4.17
CA LEU A 45 -3.21 16.13 -3.48
C LEU A 45 -3.34 16.78 -2.10
N GLN A 46 -3.99 17.95 -2.02
CA GLN A 46 -4.23 18.63 -0.74
C GLN A 46 -5.06 17.79 0.23
N ILE A 47 -6.08 17.10 -0.25
CA ILE A 47 -6.89 16.18 0.57
C ILE A 47 -6.04 15.01 1.07
N SER A 48 -5.22 14.41 0.20
CA SER A 48 -4.31 13.31 0.56
C SER A 48 -3.32 13.74 1.63
N MET A 49 -2.61 14.86 1.42
CA MET A 49 -1.66 15.40 2.39
C MET A 49 -2.32 15.71 3.75
N ARG A 50 -3.52 16.30 3.74
CA ARG A 50 -4.28 16.58 4.96
C ARG A 50 -4.62 15.28 5.71
N ASN A 51 -5.11 14.26 5.01
CA ASN A 51 -5.48 12.99 5.62
C ASN A 51 -4.26 12.24 6.18
N ARG A 52 -3.14 12.22 5.44
CA ARG A 52 -1.85 11.67 5.93
C ARG A 52 -1.41 12.36 7.21
N ALA A 53 -1.44 13.70 7.23
CA ALA A 53 -1.06 14.47 8.41
C ALA A 53 -1.96 14.17 9.62
N MET A 54 -3.27 13.97 9.41
CA MET A 54 -4.18 13.56 10.48
C MET A 54 -3.85 12.17 11.01
N ILE A 55 -3.59 11.18 10.15
CA ILE A 55 -3.22 9.82 10.56
C ILE A 55 -1.94 9.84 11.41
N VAL A 56 -0.91 10.58 11.00
CA VAL A 56 0.35 10.68 11.74
C VAL A 56 0.14 11.32 13.12
N ARG A 57 -0.70 12.36 13.20
CA ARG A 57 -1.07 12.99 14.47
C ARG A 57 -1.81 12.02 15.39
N GLU A 58 -2.73 11.22 14.86
CA GLU A 58 -3.43 10.20 15.65
C GLU A 58 -2.51 9.10 16.16
N VAL A 59 -1.51 8.69 15.37
CA VAL A 59 -0.47 7.75 15.82
C VAL A 59 0.38 8.37 16.93
N HIS A 60 0.75 9.63 16.80
CA HIS A 60 1.48 10.35 17.84
C HIS A 60 0.67 10.45 19.14
N SER A 61 -0.60 10.85 19.05
CA SER A 61 -1.51 10.93 20.19
C SER A 61 -1.69 9.58 20.87
N TYR A 62 -1.87 8.50 20.09
CA TYR A 62 -1.97 7.15 20.60
C TYR A 62 -0.74 6.74 21.43
N TYR A 63 0.47 6.95 20.91
CA TYR A 63 1.69 6.63 21.66
C TYR A 63 1.82 7.47 22.93
N SER A 64 1.47 8.76 22.85
CA SER A 64 1.51 9.66 24.00
C SER A 64 0.56 9.19 25.10
N GLN A 65 -0.68 8.81 24.74
CA GLN A 65 -1.68 8.31 25.68
C GLN A 65 -1.28 6.98 26.33
N GLN A 66 -0.56 6.13 25.59
CA GLN A 66 -0.02 4.86 26.10
C GLN A 66 1.26 5.03 26.94
N GLY A 67 1.75 6.27 27.14
CA GLY A 67 2.97 6.55 27.89
C GLY A 67 4.24 6.04 27.21
N ILE A 68 4.19 5.76 25.90
CA ILE A 68 5.35 5.30 25.14
C ILE A 68 6.25 6.50 24.89
N LEU A 69 7.47 6.46 25.42
CA LEU A 69 8.48 7.50 25.19
C LEU A 69 9.37 7.12 23.99
N GLY A 70 9.81 8.11 23.22
CA GLY A 70 10.74 7.87 22.11
C GLY A 70 10.14 7.11 20.92
N TYR A 71 8.82 7.18 20.70
CA TYR A 71 8.13 6.48 19.61
C TYR A 71 8.54 6.92 18.20
N ALA A 72 9.34 7.97 18.03
CA ALA A 72 9.84 8.41 16.73
C ALA A 72 10.56 7.27 15.98
N GLY A 73 11.35 6.46 16.68
CA GLY A 73 11.99 5.28 16.09
C GLY A 73 10.98 4.23 15.62
N ARG A 74 9.89 4.04 16.37
CA ARG A 74 8.80 3.12 16.00
C ARG A 74 8.02 3.62 14.78
N ILE A 75 7.71 4.91 14.74
CA ILE A 75 7.11 5.56 13.56
C ILE A 75 8.01 5.37 12.34
N GLY A 76 9.32 5.58 12.47
CA GLY A 76 10.27 5.35 11.39
C GLY A 76 10.22 3.91 10.85
N GLN A 77 10.18 2.92 11.74
CA GLN A 77 10.05 1.50 11.32
C GLN A 77 8.74 1.24 10.56
N ILE A 78 7.63 1.84 10.99
CA ILE A 78 6.33 1.74 10.30
C ILE A 78 6.44 2.37 8.90
N TYR A 79 7.03 3.55 8.77
CA TYR A 79 7.26 4.17 7.47
C TYR A 79 8.15 3.34 6.55
N CYS A 80 9.17 2.66 7.08
CA CYS A 80 9.97 1.74 6.28
C CYS A 80 9.14 0.57 5.72
N VAL A 81 8.18 0.06 6.49
CA VAL A 81 7.24 -0.97 6.01
C VAL A 81 6.36 -0.41 4.88
N LEU A 82 5.85 0.81 5.04
CA LEU A 82 5.03 1.48 4.02
C LEU A 82 5.78 1.61 2.69
N VAL A 83 6.98 2.19 2.71
CA VAL A 83 7.82 2.39 1.50
C VAL A 83 8.16 1.06 0.85
N TYR A 84 8.46 0.04 1.66
CA TYR A 84 8.73 -1.29 1.15
C TYR A 84 7.54 -1.88 0.37
N TYR A 85 6.31 -1.73 0.89
CA TYR A 85 5.11 -2.17 0.16
C TYR A 85 4.79 -1.31 -1.06
N GLN A 86 5.05 -0.01 -1.02
CA GLN A 86 4.87 0.86 -2.18
C GLN A 86 5.78 0.41 -3.33
N ASN A 87 7.04 0.12 -3.04
CA ASN A 87 8.00 -0.37 -4.02
C ASN A 87 7.63 -1.76 -4.57
N ASN A 88 7.28 -2.72 -3.70
CA ASN A 88 6.86 -4.04 -4.15
C ASN A 88 5.55 -4.02 -4.94
N GLY A 89 4.65 -3.08 -4.64
CA GLY A 89 3.41 -2.89 -5.40
C GLY A 89 3.66 -2.52 -6.86
N LEU A 90 4.71 -1.75 -7.14
CA LEU A 90 5.14 -1.44 -8.52
C LEU A 90 5.63 -2.70 -9.24
N GLU A 91 6.45 -3.54 -8.59
CA GLU A 91 6.91 -4.81 -9.17
C GLU A 91 5.74 -5.75 -9.50
N ILE A 92 4.73 -5.84 -8.62
CA ILE A 92 3.53 -6.64 -8.88
C ILE A 92 2.75 -6.11 -10.09
N ALA A 93 2.67 -4.78 -10.25
CA ALA A 93 2.00 -4.18 -11.39
C ALA A 93 2.72 -4.51 -12.71
N GLU A 94 4.06 -4.49 -12.71
CA GLU A 94 4.89 -4.87 -13.87
C GLU A 94 4.73 -6.36 -14.21
N ASP A 95 4.78 -7.24 -13.21
CA ASP A 95 4.54 -8.68 -13.37
C ASP A 95 3.15 -8.95 -13.97
N PHE A 96 2.13 -8.20 -13.53
CA PHE A 96 0.78 -8.33 -14.08
C PHE A 96 0.73 -7.97 -15.57
N GLN A 97 1.41 -6.91 -15.99
CA GLN A 97 1.51 -6.56 -17.42
C GLN A 97 2.22 -7.66 -18.23
N MET A 98 3.24 -8.30 -17.65
CA MET A 98 3.91 -9.44 -18.29
C MET A 98 2.99 -10.64 -18.47
N PHE A 99 2.19 -10.97 -17.46
CA PHE A 99 1.21 -12.06 -17.55
C PHE A 99 0.10 -11.77 -18.57
N LEU A 100 -0.33 -10.52 -18.70
CA LEU A 100 -1.25 -10.09 -19.76
C LEU A 100 -0.64 -10.31 -21.14
N LEU A 101 0.61 -9.92 -21.36
CA LEU A 101 1.31 -10.10 -22.64
C LEU A 101 1.50 -11.58 -22.99
N GLN A 102 1.74 -12.43 -22.00
CA GLN A 102 1.86 -13.88 -22.18
C GLN A 102 0.50 -14.58 -22.38
N GLY A 103 -0.62 -13.87 -22.24
CA GLY A 103 -1.96 -14.41 -22.41
C GLY A 103 -2.37 -15.39 -21.31
N VAL A 104 -1.74 -15.32 -20.13
CA VAL A 104 -1.99 -16.23 -18.99
C VAL A 104 -3.44 -16.13 -18.50
N PHE A 105 -4.07 -14.98 -18.66
CA PHE A 105 -5.43 -14.71 -18.17
C PHE A 105 -6.50 -14.64 -19.27
N LYS A 106 -6.23 -15.13 -20.50
CA LYS A 106 -7.18 -15.05 -21.63
C LYS A 106 -8.57 -15.57 -21.27
N GLU A 107 -8.68 -16.71 -20.59
CA GLU A 107 -9.96 -17.34 -20.23
C GLU A 107 -10.78 -16.54 -19.20
N GLN A 108 -10.15 -15.65 -18.42
CA GLN A 108 -10.83 -14.87 -17.36
C GLN A 108 -11.28 -13.49 -17.83
N PHE A 109 -10.64 -12.94 -18.87
CA PHE A 109 -11.01 -11.65 -19.47
C PHE A 109 -11.81 -11.81 -20.78
N ASP A 110 -11.87 -13.00 -21.36
CA ASP A 110 -12.81 -13.36 -22.43
C ASP A 110 -14.23 -13.63 -21.89
N LEU A 111 -14.69 -12.81 -20.93
CA LEU A 111 -16.13 -12.60 -20.78
C LEU A 111 -16.59 -11.91 -22.05
N LYS A 112 -17.08 -12.71 -23.00
CA LYS A 112 -17.81 -12.22 -24.17
C LYS A 112 -18.77 -11.14 -23.68
N CYS A 113 -18.59 -9.89 -24.12
CA CYS A 113 -19.71 -8.96 -24.13
C CYS A 113 -20.82 -9.64 -24.93
N GLU A 114 -21.86 -10.09 -24.25
CA GLU A 114 -23.11 -10.38 -24.93
C GLU A 114 -23.59 -9.08 -25.61
N PRO A 115 -24.21 -9.16 -26.79
CA PRO A 115 -24.45 -8.02 -27.68
C PRO A 115 -25.41 -6.94 -27.14
N GLU A 116 -25.79 -6.96 -25.86
CA GLU A 116 -26.71 -6.01 -25.24
C GLU A 116 -26.02 -4.76 -24.65
N CYS A 117 -24.69 -4.66 -24.68
CA CYS A 117 -23.96 -3.48 -24.17
C CYS A 117 -23.78 -2.32 -25.18
N ALA A 118 -24.57 -2.26 -26.25
CA ALA A 118 -24.64 -1.11 -27.15
C ALA A 118 -26.01 -0.43 -27.07
N ILE A 119 -26.15 0.52 -26.14
CA ILE A 119 -27.15 1.60 -26.22
C ILE A 119 -26.41 2.92 -26.30
#